data_AF-A0A094YIS4-F1
#
_entry.id   AF-A0A094YIS4-F1
#
_cell.length_a   1.000
_cell.length_b   1.000
_cell.length_c   1.000
_cell.angle_alpha   90.00
_cell.angle_beta   90.00
_cell.angle_gamma   90.00
#
_symmetry.space_group_name_H-M   'P 1'
#
loop_
_entity.id
_entity.type
_entity.pdbx_description
1 polymer ?
#
loop_
_entity_poly.entity_id
_entity_poly.type
_entity_poly.pdbx_seq_one_letter_code
_entity_poly.pdbx_strand_id
1 'polypeptide(L)' 'MLSEVRYDHSRWFFGRGSIPRWFGYTLGYEIVGNWLITVRADTVDWINVPAGVPITAAIKSGLIAKD' A
#
# COMPACT_ATOMS: atom_id res chain seq x y z
N MET A 1 11.01 -12.23 7.40
CA MET A 1 12.49 -12.17 7.38
C MET A 1 12.89 -11.14 6.34
N LEU A 2 13.44 -9.99 6.75
CA LEU A 2 13.75 -8.83 5.89
C LEU A 2 14.99 -9.01 4.99
N SER A 3 15.46 -10.25 4.79
CA SER A 3 16.76 -10.53 4.18
C SER A 3 16.69 -11.46 2.97
N GLU A 4 15.52 -11.59 2.32
CA GLU A 4 15.53 -12.19 0.98
C GLU A 4 16.24 -11.23 0.02
N VAL A 5 17.22 -11.77 -0.71
CA VAL A 5 18.11 -11.08 -1.67
C VAL A 5 17.36 -10.28 -2.76
N ARG A 6 16.02 -10.35 -2.79
CA ARG A 6 15.13 -9.67 -3.73
C ARG A 6 14.35 -8.48 -3.14
N TYR A 7 14.27 -8.33 -1.82
CA TYR A 7 13.51 -7.26 -1.17
C TYR A 7 14.43 -6.16 -0.62
N ASP A 8 14.66 -5.12 -1.43
CA ASP A 8 15.29 -3.89 -0.94
C ASP A 8 14.22 -2.97 -0.35
N HIS A 9 13.95 -3.14 0.95
CA HIS A 9 13.00 -2.30 1.68
C HIS A 9 13.28 -0.81 1.49
N SER A 10 14.56 -0.40 1.50
CA SER A 10 14.90 1.01 1.42
C SER A 10 14.56 1.58 0.05
N ARG A 11 14.85 0.85 -1.01
CA ARG A 11 14.51 1.23 -2.38
C ARG A 11 13.00 1.27 -2.62
N TRP A 12 12.26 0.27 -2.16
CA TRP A 12 10.81 0.20 -2.36
C TRP A 12 10.04 1.17 -1.47
N PHE A 13 10.38 1.24 -0.19
CA PHE A 13 9.60 2.02 0.78
C PHE A 13 9.96 3.51 0.73
N PHE A 14 11.25 3.85 0.72
CA PHE A 14 11.70 5.25 0.70
C PHE A 14 11.91 5.82 -0.70
N GLY A 15 12.01 4.96 -1.72
CA GLY A 15 12.32 5.36 -3.08
C GLY A 15 13.82 5.57 -3.32
N ARG A 16 14.39 4.81 -4.26
CA ARG A 16 15.78 4.97 -4.71
C ARG A 16 15.94 4.55 -6.18
N GLY A 17 16.87 5.18 -6.88
CA GLY A 17 17.18 4.87 -8.28
C GLY A 17 16.03 5.28 -9.19
N SER A 18 15.43 4.31 -9.90
CA SER A 18 14.29 4.54 -10.78
C SER A 18 12.95 4.72 -10.05
N ILE A 19 12.90 4.49 -8.74
CA ILE A 19 11.68 4.61 -7.94
C ILE A 19 11.61 6.03 -7.35
N PRO A 20 10.49 6.77 -7.52
CA PRO A 20 10.32 8.09 -6.93
C PRO A 20 10.49 8.08 -5.42
N ARG A 21 10.99 9.20 -4.88
CA ARG A 21 11.08 9.40 -3.43
C ARG A 21 9.70 9.21 -2.78
N TRP A 22 9.69 8.56 -1.63
CA TRP A 22 8.51 8.23 -0.82
C TRP A 22 7.50 7.29 -1.48
N PHE A 23 7.91 6.53 -2.49
CA PHE A 23 7.01 5.63 -3.21
C PHE A 23 6.16 4.75 -2.30
N GLY A 24 6.72 4.12 -1.26
CA GLY A 24 5.96 3.28 -0.33
C GLY A 24 4.90 4.06 0.45
N TYR A 25 5.19 5.31 0.85
CA TYR A 25 4.23 6.17 1.54
C TYR A 25 3.11 6.62 0.60
N THR A 26 3.46 7.06 -0.61
CA THR A 26 2.48 7.49 -1.61
C THR A 26 1.58 6.32 -2.01
N LEU A 27 2.16 5.16 -2.28
CA LEU A 27 1.39 3.96 -2.62
C LEU A 27 0.47 3.54 -1.47
N GLY A 28 0.96 3.55 -0.23
CA GLY A 28 0.14 3.26 0.96
C GLY A 28 -1.04 4.22 1.12
N TYR A 29 -0.81 5.52 0.88
CA TYR A 29 -1.85 6.54 0.89
C TYR A 29 -2.92 6.27 -0.18
N GLU A 30 -2.52 6.01 -1.42
CA GLU A 30 -3.44 5.71 -2.52
C GLU A 30 -4.24 4.42 -2.27
N ILE A 31 -3.62 3.37 -1.71
CA ILE A 31 -4.30 2.12 -1.32
C ILE A 31 -5.43 2.41 -0.32
N VAL A 32 -5.13 3.16 0.76
CA VAL A 32 -6.12 3.47 1.79
C VAL A 32 -7.20 4.40 1.24
N GLY A 33 -6.82 5.43 0.48
CA GLY A 33 -7.77 6.34 -0.17
C GLY A 33 -8.72 5.59 -1.11
N ASN A 34 -8.22 4.64 -1.90
CA ASN A 34 -9.05 3.82 -2.77
C ASN A 34 -10.05 2.96 -1.99
N TRP A 35 -9.63 2.36 -0.89
CA TRP A 35 -10.53 1.61 -0.01
C TRP A 35 -11.62 2.49 0.59
N LEU A 36 -11.28 3.69 1.07
CA LEU A 36 -12.22 4.63 1.69
C LEU A 36 -13.31 5.14 0.72
N ILE A 37 -13.11 5.09 -0.59
CA ILE A 37 -14.17 5.39 -1.58
C ILE A 37 -15.27 4.32 -1.57
N THR A 38 -14.93 3.09 -1.17
CA THR A 38 -15.83 1.93 -1.22
C THR A 38 -16.54 1.62 0.09
N VAL A 39 -16.12 2.24 1.19
CA VAL A 39 -16.66 1.97 2.53
C VAL A 39 -16.91 3.26 3.31
N ARG A 40 -17.86 3.23 4.22
CA ARG A 40 -17.97 4.24 5.28
C ARG A 40 -17.25 3.73 6.50
N ALA A 41 -16.00 4.16 6.68
CA ALA A 41 -15.15 3.77 7.81
C ALA A 41 -15.12 4.87 8.88
N ASP A 42 -15.21 4.49 10.15
CA ASP A 42 -15.00 5.40 11.28
C ASP A 42 -13.52 5.46 11.65
N THR A 43 -13.11 6.44 12.46
CA THR A 43 -11.69 6.67 12.78
C THR A 43 -10.99 5.46 13.40
N VAL A 44 -11.74 4.60 14.12
CA VAL A 44 -11.22 3.35 14.69
C VAL A 44 -10.89 2.30 13.63
N ASP A 45 -11.60 2.29 12.50
CA ASP A 45 -11.37 1.33 11.42
C ASP A 45 -10.07 1.63 10.67
N TRP A 46 -9.66 2.90 10.64
CA TRP A 46 -8.44 3.34 9.96
C TRP A 46 -7.17 2.76 10.59
N ILE A 47 -7.27 2.34 11.86
CA ILE A 47 -6.17 1.78 12.65
C ILE A 47 -6.28 0.25 12.75
N ASN A 48 -7.50 -0.27 12.89
CA ASN A 48 -7.72 -1.66 13.25
C ASN A 48 -8.02 -2.60 12.06
N VAL A 49 -8.27 -2.05 10.87
CA VAL A 49 -8.53 -2.89 9.69
C VAL A 49 -7.26 -3.63 9.27
N PRO A 50 -7.31 -4.96 9.10
CA PRO A 50 -6.17 -5.72 8.60
C PRO A 50 -5.72 -5.21 7.23
N ALA A 51 -4.41 -5.06 7.03
CA ALA A 51 -3.84 -4.49 5.79
C ALA A 51 -4.30 -5.19 4.49
N GLY A 52 -4.65 -6.48 4.56
CA GLY A 52 -5.18 -7.24 3.42
C GLY A 52 -6.50 -6.68 2.84
N VAL A 53 -7.31 -6.00 3.66
CA VAL A 53 -8.59 -5.41 3.23
C VAL A 53 -8.38 -4.27 2.24
N PRO A 54 -7.63 -3.19 2.57
CA PRO A 54 -7.41 -2.12 1.62
C PRO A 54 -6.54 -2.57 0.43
N ILE A 55 -5.61 -3.52 0.61
CA ILE A 55 -4.85 -4.10 -0.52
C ILE A 55 -5.79 -4.82 -1.50
N THR A 56 -6.76 -5.59 -1.01
CA THR A 56 -7.74 -6.27 -1.87
C THR A 56 -8.61 -5.27 -2.63
N ALA A 57 -8.99 -4.15 -2.00
CA ALA A 57 -9.71 -3.07 -2.67
C ALA A 57 -8.87 -2.44 -3.80
N ALA A 58 -7.59 -2.16 -3.54
CA ALA A 58 -6.65 -1.63 -4.53
C ALA A 58 -6.42 -2.57 -5.73
N ILE A 59 -6.40 -3.90 -5.50
CA ILE A 59 -6.34 -4.87 -6.60
C ILE A 59 -7.63 -4.85 -7.42
N LYS A 60 -8.80 -4.82 -6.76
CA LYS A 60 -10.11 -4.81 -7.44
C LYS A 60 -10.31 -3.54 -8.29
N SER A 61 -9.74 -2.41 -7.88
CA SER A 61 -9.81 -1.15 -8.61
C SER A 61 -8.76 -1.01 -9.72
N GLY A 62 -7.80 -1.94 -9.81
CA GLY A 62 -6.69 -1.88 -10.77
C GLY A 62 -5.57 -0.92 -10.37
N LEU A 63 -5.58 -0.37 -9.15
CA LEU A 63 -4.49 0.46 -8.63
C LEU A 63 -3.18 -0.33 -8.50
N ILE A 64 -3.28 -1.61 -8.14
CA ILE A 64 -2.14 -2.53 -8.02
C ILE A 64 -2.44 -3.80 -8.81
N ALA A 65 -1.44 -4.27 -9.56
CA ALA A 65 -1.53 -5.56 -10.25
C ALA A 65 -1.51 -6.71 -9.24
N LYS A 66 -2.24 -7.78 -9.56
CA LYS A 66 -2.08 -9.06 -8.87
C LYS A 66 -1.04 -9.86 -9.64
N ASP A 67 0.09 -10.13 -9.00
CA ASP A 67 1.10 -11.07 -9.49
C ASP A 67 0.56 -12.51 -9.51
#